data_AF-A0AAD6I8H9-F1
#
_entry.id   AF-A0AAD6I8H9-F1
#
_cell.length_a   1.000
_cell.length_b   1.000
_cell.length_c   1.000
_cell.angle_alpha   90.00
_cell.angle_beta   90.00
_cell.angle_gamma   90.00
#
_symmetry.space_group_name_H-M   'P 1'
#
loop_
_entity.id
_entity.type
_entity.pdbx_description
1 polymer ?
#
loop_
_entity_poly.entity_id
_entity_poly.type
_entity_poly.pdbx_seq_one_letter_code
_entity_poly.pdbx_strand_id
1 'polypeptide(L)'
;MRTISYFPPGVRPKQALLATVVMLRLAMHCDAAVQCTVINSPNCGSNHHRQTHKLPTNVGSTYYADGFHGGTMYAKFQSSTAVNGNSRYHDLTYNFNLGSYDGTYWVRLPTAIGGGTECYAVYKNCDVTVDFWDMTEPVPSSYQLT
;
A
#
# COMPACT_ATOMS: atom_id res chain seq x y z
N MET A 1 22.16 -11.66 -77.25
CA MET A 1 22.15 -11.51 -75.77
C MET A 1 20.72 -11.21 -75.32
N ARG A 2 20.20 -12.00 -74.38
CA ARG A 2 18.91 -11.76 -73.72
C ARG A 2 19.04 -10.58 -72.76
N THR A 3 18.04 -9.70 -72.73
CA THR A 3 17.49 -9.20 -71.46
C THR A 3 16.03 -8.83 -71.71
N ILE A 4 15.13 -9.66 -71.18
CA ILE A 4 13.68 -9.45 -71.18
C ILE A 4 13.31 -9.12 -69.73
N SER A 5 12.72 -7.93 -69.59
CA SER A 5 11.62 -7.48 -68.73
C SER A 5 11.65 -7.75 -67.22
N TYR A 6 11.28 -6.75 -66.42
CA TYR A 6 9.97 -6.76 -65.74
C TYR A 6 9.59 -5.38 -65.19
N PHE A 7 8.37 -4.95 -65.51
CA PHE A 7 7.68 -3.79 -64.94
C PHE A 7 7.31 -4.03 -63.47
N PRO A 8 7.28 -3.01 -62.60
CA PRO A 8 6.38 -3.01 -61.44
C PRO A 8 5.20 -2.06 -61.70
N PRO A 9 3.97 -2.58 -61.85
CA PRO A 9 2.78 -1.76 -61.79
C PRO A 9 2.17 -1.80 -60.39
N GLY A 10 1.87 -0.61 -59.86
CA GLY A 10 0.60 -0.38 -59.21
C GLY A 10 0.49 -0.62 -57.69
N VAL A 11 -0.48 0.14 -57.16
CA VAL A 11 -1.18 -0.01 -55.88
C VAL A 11 -0.54 0.69 -54.67
N ARG A 12 -0.95 1.95 -54.48
CA ARG A 12 -1.17 2.51 -53.14
C ARG A 12 -2.51 1.98 -52.61
N PRO A 13 -2.56 1.51 -51.36
CA PRO A 13 -3.77 1.69 -50.59
C PRO A 13 -3.48 2.21 -49.18
N LYS A 14 -4.23 3.24 -48.81
CA LYS A 14 -4.61 3.50 -47.41
C LYS A 14 -5.42 2.29 -46.90
N GLN A 15 -5.43 2.08 -45.59
CA GLN A 15 -6.09 1.00 -44.80
C GLN A 15 -5.06 -0.07 -44.36
N ALA A 16 -4.44 0.05 -43.19
CA ALA A 16 -4.98 -0.29 -41.88
C ALA A 16 -5.56 -1.72 -41.83
N LEU A 17 -4.82 -2.67 -41.26
CA LEU A 17 -5.27 -3.48 -40.11
C LEU A 17 -4.21 -4.53 -39.73
N LEU A 18 -4.12 -4.76 -38.41
CA LEU A 18 -3.74 -6.02 -37.75
C LEU A 18 -2.26 -6.44 -37.75
N ALA A 19 -1.59 -6.12 -36.64
CA ALA A 19 -0.72 -7.07 -35.94
C ALA A 19 -0.50 -6.64 -34.48
N THR A 20 -1.58 -6.44 -33.72
CA THR A 20 -1.51 -6.30 -32.25
C THR A 20 -1.40 -7.69 -31.65
N VAL A 21 -0.22 -8.30 -31.79
CA VAL A 21 0.10 -9.61 -31.22
C VAL A 21 0.25 -9.43 -29.72
N VAL A 22 -0.74 -9.98 -29.01
CA VAL A 22 -0.63 -10.55 -27.67
C VAL A 22 -0.12 -9.58 -26.62
N MET A 23 -1.09 -8.95 -25.95
CA MET A 23 -1.04 -8.51 -24.56
C MET A 23 -0.18 -9.48 -23.73
N LEU A 24 1.10 -9.16 -23.58
CA LEU A 24 1.96 -9.78 -22.61
C LEU A 24 1.39 -9.36 -21.26
N ARG A 25 0.67 -10.32 -20.67
CA ARG A 25 0.06 -10.29 -19.34
C ARG A 25 1.13 -10.19 -18.26
N LEU A 26 1.78 -9.05 -18.19
CA LEU A 26 2.49 -8.55 -17.02
C LEU A 26 1.81 -7.23 -16.64
N ALA A 27 0.49 -7.27 -16.46
CA ALA A 27 -0.13 -6.39 -15.48
C ALA A 27 0.44 -6.85 -14.13
N MET A 28 1.62 -6.33 -13.80
CA MET A 28 2.02 -6.12 -12.43
C MET A 28 0.80 -5.48 -11.80
N HIS A 29 0.11 -6.26 -10.96
CA HIS A 29 -0.88 -5.70 -10.06
C HIS A 29 -0.05 -4.80 -9.15
N CYS A 30 0.09 -3.54 -9.53
CA CYS A 30 0.24 -2.49 -8.55
C CYS A 30 -1.05 -2.55 -7.75
N ASP A 31 -1.08 -3.40 -6.72
CA ASP A 31 -1.92 -3.15 -5.56
C ASP A 31 -1.44 -1.82 -5.00
N ALA A 32 -1.93 -0.73 -5.59
CA ALA A 32 -1.91 0.56 -4.94
C ALA A 32 -2.68 0.32 -3.63
N ALA A 33 -1.97 0.36 -2.52
CA ALA A 33 -2.59 0.20 -1.22
C ALA A 33 -3.64 1.29 -1.09
N VAL A 34 -4.91 0.90 -1.03
CA VAL A 34 -6.02 1.83 -0.78
C VAL A 34 -5.81 2.40 0.61
N GLN A 35 -6.21 3.64 0.88
CA GLN A 35 -6.12 4.16 2.25
C GLN A 35 -7.07 3.36 3.17
N CYS A 36 -6.57 2.88 4.31
CA CYS A 36 -7.38 2.16 5.27
C CYS A 36 -8.47 3.10 5.81
N THR A 37 -9.65 2.56 6.11
CA THR A 37 -10.75 3.37 6.63
C THR A 37 -10.53 3.66 8.11
N VAL A 38 -10.50 4.93 8.49
CA VAL A 38 -10.54 5.36 9.89
C VAL A 38 -11.91 5.01 10.46
N ILE A 39 -11.94 4.31 11.58
CA ILE A 39 -13.18 3.94 12.27
C ILE A 39 -13.27 4.73 13.57
N ASN A 40 -14.21 5.67 13.62
CA ASN A 40 -14.56 6.35 14.86
C ASN A 40 -15.51 5.44 15.68
N SER A 41 -14.95 4.38 16.28
CA SER A 41 -15.68 3.47 17.17
C SER A 41 -14.97 3.38 18.52
N PRO A 42 -15.69 3.58 19.64
CA PRO A 42 -15.13 3.38 20.97
C PRO A 42 -14.69 1.92 21.20
N ASN A 43 -15.21 0.99 20.38
CA ASN A 43 -14.99 -0.43 20.50
C ASN A 43 -14.03 -0.98 19.45
N CYS A 44 -13.10 -0.20 18.89
CA CYS A 44 -12.07 -0.63 17.92
C CYS A 44 -11.62 -2.09 18.14
N GLY A 45 -12.23 -3.04 17.41
CA GLY A 45 -12.09 -4.50 17.60
C GLY A 45 -12.11 -5.00 19.05
N SER A 46 -12.87 -4.43 19.97
CA SER A 46 -12.77 -4.65 21.44
C SER A 46 -13.21 -6.02 21.96
N ASN A 47 -13.15 -7.05 21.11
CA ASN A 47 -13.37 -8.44 21.47
C ASN A 47 -12.08 -9.05 22.02
N HIS A 48 -11.78 -8.76 23.30
CA HIS A 48 -10.95 -9.53 24.24
C HIS A 48 -9.52 -10.03 23.87
N HIS A 49 -9.00 -9.82 22.65
CA HIS A 49 -7.71 -10.35 22.21
C HIS A 49 -6.77 -9.27 21.67
N ARG A 50 -6.51 -8.23 22.48
CA ARG A 50 -5.53 -7.20 22.12
C ARG A 50 -4.11 -7.78 22.13
N GLN A 51 -3.45 -7.75 20.98
CA GLN A 51 -2.06 -8.15 20.85
C GLN A 51 -1.22 -6.94 20.43
N THR A 52 -0.08 -6.76 21.09
CA THR A 52 0.87 -5.70 20.76
C THR A 52 1.91 -6.25 19.80
N HIS A 53 2.10 -5.59 18.67
CA HIS A 53 3.06 -5.95 17.65
C HIS A 53 4.06 -4.82 17.44
N LYS A 54 5.24 -5.16 16.93
CA LYS A 54 6.27 -4.18 16.58
C LYS A 54 5.85 -3.39 15.33
N LEU A 55 6.12 -2.09 15.33
CA LEU A 55 5.97 -1.22 14.18
C LEU A 55 7.37 -0.80 13.68
N PRO A 56 7.64 -0.86 12.36
CA PRO A 56 8.92 -0.40 11.81
C PRO A 56 9.14 1.10 12.07
N THR A 57 10.34 1.47 12.51
CA THR A 57 10.69 2.88 12.81
C THR A 57 11.59 3.53 11.76
N ASN A 58 12.04 2.78 10.76
CA ASN A 58 12.82 3.30 9.64
C ASN A 58 12.04 3.19 8.33
N VAL A 59 12.03 4.24 7.52
CA VAL A 59 11.39 4.20 6.19
C VAL A 59 11.98 3.08 5.35
N GLY A 60 11.13 2.32 4.68
CA GLY A 60 11.46 1.13 3.90
C GLY A 60 11.54 -0.17 4.70
N SER A 61 11.63 -0.10 6.03
CA SER A 61 11.68 -1.30 6.87
C SER A 61 10.29 -1.93 7.05
N THR A 62 10.29 -3.26 7.20
CA THR A 62 9.08 -4.08 7.31
C THR A 62 9.22 -5.02 8.49
N TYR A 63 8.16 -5.14 9.29
CA TYR A 63 8.04 -6.17 10.32
C TYR A 63 6.90 -7.12 9.99
N TYR A 64 7.18 -8.41 10.14
CA TYR A 64 6.25 -9.50 9.90
C TYR A 64 5.72 -10.01 11.25
N ALA A 65 4.44 -10.37 11.28
CA ALA A 65 3.84 -11.12 12.38
C ALA A 65 3.30 -12.45 11.83
N ASP A 66 3.96 -13.53 12.24
CA ASP A 66 3.61 -14.90 11.85
C ASP A 66 2.50 -15.46 12.74
N GLY A 67 1.77 -16.46 12.22
CA GLY A 67 0.73 -17.17 12.97
C GLY A 67 -0.65 -16.50 12.91
N PHE A 68 -0.82 -15.49 12.07
CA PHE A 68 -2.06 -14.74 11.95
C PHE A 68 -3.05 -15.43 11.01
N HIS A 69 -4.09 -16.07 11.56
CA HIS A 69 -5.03 -16.93 10.80
C HIS A 69 -4.35 -17.93 9.84
N GLY A 70 -3.17 -18.43 10.22
CA GLY A 70 -2.39 -19.36 9.40
C GLY A 70 -1.58 -18.71 8.27
N GLY A 71 -1.50 -17.38 8.23
CA GLY A 71 -0.65 -16.61 7.32
C GLY A 71 0.30 -15.65 8.03
N THR A 72 1.02 -14.88 7.22
CA THR A 72 1.92 -13.81 7.67
C THR A 72 1.30 -12.47 7.31
N MET A 73 1.07 -11.63 8.32
CA MET A 73 0.78 -10.21 8.11
C MET A 73 2.08 -9.40 8.21
N TYR A 74 2.11 -8.21 7.61
CA TYR A 74 3.22 -7.29 7.80
C TYR A 74 2.76 -5.83 7.95
N ALA A 75 3.62 -5.05 8.61
CA ALA A 75 3.58 -3.59 8.59
C ALA A 75 4.88 -3.08 7.98
N LYS A 76 4.79 -2.18 7.00
CA LYS A 76 5.94 -1.52 6.37
C LYS A 76 5.85 -0.01 6.57
N PHE A 77 6.93 0.62 7.01
CA PHE A 77 6.98 2.08 7.07
C PHE A 77 7.28 2.60 5.66
N GLN A 78 6.25 3.10 4.96
CA GLN A 78 6.35 3.49 3.55
C GLN A 78 7.02 4.84 3.38
N SER A 79 6.63 5.83 4.17
CA SER A 79 7.11 7.20 4.02
C SER A 79 6.96 8.01 5.30
N SER A 80 7.82 9.01 5.43
CA SER A 80 7.68 10.11 6.37
C SER A 80 7.81 11.40 5.57
N THR A 81 6.73 12.18 5.49
CA THR A 81 6.67 13.36 4.62
C THR A 81 6.37 14.59 5.46
N ALA A 82 7.20 15.62 5.32
CA ALA A 82 6.97 16.88 6.02
C ALA A 82 5.61 17.48 5.63
N VAL A 83 4.84 17.89 6.63
CA VAL A 83 3.59 18.61 6.42
C VAL A 83 3.90 19.96 5.77
N ASN A 84 3.12 20.34 4.76
CA ASN A 84 3.36 21.58 4.03
C ASN A 84 3.36 22.80 4.98
N GLY A 85 4.38 23.64 4.86
CA GLY A 85 4.57 24.81 5.70
C GLY A 85 5.11 24.52 7.11
N ASN A 86 5.37 23.26 7.48
CA ASN A 86 5.93 22.92 8.78
C ASN A 86 6.78 21.64 8.77
N SER A 87 8.11 21.77 8.76
CA SER A 87 9.05 20.64 8.77
C SER A 87 9.19 19.93 10.12
N ARG A 88 8.55 20.43 11.18
CA ARG A 88 8.51 19.73 12.47
C ARG A 88 7.53 18.57 12.45
N TYR A 89 6.42 18.75 11.74
CA TYR A 89 5.36 17.75 11.67
C TYR A 89 5.48 16.95 10.38
N HIS A 90 5.34 15.63 10.50
CA HIS A 90 5.42 14.72 9.38
C HIS A 90 4.19 13.80 9.36
N ASP A 91 3.68 13.54 8.16
CA ASP A 91 2.71 12.47 7.94
C ASP A 91 3.49 11.15 7.81
N LEU A 92 3.18 10.19 8.68
CA LEU A 92 3.81 8.88 8.70
C LEU A 92 2.90 7.86 8.04
N THR A 93 3.31 7.29 6.91
CA THR A 93 2.52 6.30 6.18
C THR A 93 3.05 4.90 6.44
N TYR A 94 2.17 4.03 6.92
CA TYR A 94 2.41 2.61 7.14
C TYR A 94 1.52 1.78 6.24
N ASN A 95 2.12 0.86 5.49
CA ASN A 95 1.38 -0.13 4.73
C ASN A 95 1.15 -1.38 5.57
N PHE A 96 -0.11 -1.72 5.79
CA PHE A 96 -0.53 -2.95 6.45
C PHE A 96 -1.05 -3.94 5.42
N ASN A 97 -0.56 -5.18 5.50
CA ASN A 97 -0.97 -6.26 4.62
C ASN A 97 -1.31 -7.50 5.43
N LEU A 98 -2.51 -8.03 5.24
CA LEU A 98 -3.05 -9.20 5.93
C LEU A 98 -2.78 -10.52 5.19
N GLY A 99 -1.91 -10.48 4.17
CA GLY A 99 -1.55 -11.63 3.34
C GLY A 99 -2.77 -12.21 2.61
N SER A 100 -2.96 -13.52 2.76
CA SER A 100 -4.08 -14.24 2.15
C SER A 100 -5.40 -14.08 2.90
N TYR A 101 -5.44 -13.43 4.06
CA TYR A 101 -6.67 -13.27 4.83
C TYR A 101 -7.68 -12.37 4.08
N ASP A 102 -8.95 -12.79 4.07
CA ASP A 102 -10.07 -12.11 3.38
C ASP A 102 -10.98 -11.34 4.36
N GLY A 103 -10.61 -11.23 5.64
CA GLY A 103 -11.38 -10.46 6.61
C GLY A 103 -10.80 -9.07 6.86
N THR A 104 -11.45 -8.35 7.77
CA THR A 104 -11.00 -7.05 8.27
C THR A 104 -10.37 -7.22 9.65
N TYR A 105 -9.32 -6.45 9.92
CA TYR A 105 -8.72 -6.30 11.23
C TYR A 105 -8.70 -4.87 11.69
N TRP A 106 -8.76 -4.66 13.00
CA TRP A 106 -8.68 -3.33 13.58
C TRP A 106 -7.27 -3.12 14.13
N VAL A 107 -6.59 -2.12 13.57
CA VAL A 107 -5.27 -1.69 14.01
C VAL A 107 -5.42 -0.38 14.77
N ARG A 108 -4.81 -0.31 15.95
CA ARG A 108 -4.72 0.90 16.76
C ARG A 108 -3.31 1.44 16.71
N LEU A 109 -3.17 2.68 16.25
CA LEU A 109 -1.90 3.40 16.22
C LEU A 109 -1.95 4.63 17.13
N PRO A 110 -0.81 5.02 17.72
CA PRO A 110 -0.71 6.30 18.42
C PRO A 110 -1.05 7.48 17.49
N THR A 111 -1.75 8.47 18.02
CA THR A 111 -1.95 9.75 17.34
C THR A 111 -0.86 10.73 17.76
N ALA A 112 -0.49 11.63 16.84
CA ALA A 112 0.45 12.70 17.14
C ALA A 112 -0.07 13.69 18.17
N ILE A 113 -1.38 13.93 18.15
CA ILE A 113 -2.05 14.95 18.96
C ILE A 113 -2.88 14.26 20.04
N GLY A 114 -2.72 14.70 21.30
CA GLY A 114 -3.54 14.28 22.43
C GLY A 114 -3.15 12.95 23.10
N GLY A 115 -2.01 12.34 22.71
CA GLY A 115 -1.51 11.09 23.33
C GLY A 115 -2.48 9.91 23.20
N GLY A 116 -3.39 9.99 22.23
CA GLY A 116 -4.45 9.01 22.01
C GLY A 116 -4.02 7.89 21.06
N THR A 117 -5.02 7.10 20.67
CA THR A 117 -4.88 6.10 19.60
C THR A 117 -6.01 6.25 18.62
N GLU A 118 -5.71 6.18 17.33
CA GLU A 118 -6.70 6.11 16.26
C GLU A 118 -6.88 4.66 15.81
N CYS A 119 -8.09 4.34 15.33
CA CYS A 119 -8.48 3.00 14.92
C CYS A 119 -8.66 2.94 13.41
N TYR A 120 -8.05 1.95 12.78
CA TYR A 120 -8.12 1.74 11.34
C TYR A 120 -8.65 0.35 11.05
N ALA A 121 -9.65 0.26 10.19
CA ALA A 121 -10.07 -1.00 9.59
C ALA A 121 -9.13 -1.34 8.43
N VAL A 122 -8.30 -2.35 8.64
CA VAL A 122 -7.37 -2.90 7.66
C VAL A 122 -8.05 -4.05 6.94
N TYR A 123 -8.13 -3.97 5.62
CA TYR A 123 -8.62 -5.03 4.75
C TYR A 123 -7.61 -5.26 3.64
N LYS A 124 -7.19 -6.51 3.43
CA LYS A 124 -6.16 -6.89 2.46
C LYS A 124 -4.87 -6.10 2.62
N ASN A 125 -4.63 -5.15 1.75
CA ASN A 125 -3.43 -4.33 1.67
C ASN A 125 -3.87 -2.87 1.62
N CYS A 126 -3.58 -2.11 2.68
CA CYS A 126 -3.99 -0.72 2.76
C CYS A 126 -2.96 0.15 3.50
N ASP A 127 -2.93 1.43 3.17
CA ASP A 127 -2.06 2.42 3.80
C ASP A 127 -2.79 3.13 4.93
N VAL A 128 -2.14 3.23 6.08
CA VAL A 128 -2.53 4.05 7.21
C VAL A 128 -1.60 5.25 7.30
N THR A 129 -2.16 6.44 7.40
CA THR A 129 -1.38 7.66 7.64
C THR A 129 -1.66 8.16 9.04
N VAL A 130 -0.60 8.30 9.84
CA VAL A 130 -0.63 9.03 11.10
C VAL A 130 -0.26 10.47 10.78
N ASP A 131 -1.27 11.34 10.77
CA ASP A 131 -1.10 12.73 10.37
C ASP A 131 -0.43 13.56 11.47
N PHE A 132 0.34 14.56 11.04
CA PHE A 132 0.96 15.57 11.92
C PHE A 132 1.87 15.03 13.04
N TRP A 133 2.60 13.94 12.82
CA TRP A 133 3.56 13.41 13.81
C TRP A 133 4.66 14.40 14.13
N ASP A 134 4.83 14.71 15.41
CA ASP A 134 5.90 15.59 15.86
C ASP A 134 7.25 14.86 15.81
N MET A 135 8.14 15.29 14.91
CA MET A 135 9.45 14.65 14.76
C MET A 135 10.41 14.92 15.93
N THR A 136 10.03 15.75 16.91
CA THR A 136 10.74 15.80 18.20
C THR A 136 10.44 14.60 19.09
N GLU A 137 9.35 13.86 18.81
CA GLU A 137 8.98 12.65 19.53
C GLU A 137 9.49 11.39 18.81
N PRO A 138 9.82 10.31 19.55
CA PRO A 138 10.20 9.05 18.95
C PRO A 138 9.08 8.49 18.07
N VAL A 139 9.40 8.11 16.83
CA VAL A 139 8.47 7.44 15.91
C VAL A 139 7.83 6.22 16.59
N PRO A 140 6.52 5.96 16.39
CA PRO A 140 5.84 4.83 16.99
C PRO A 140 6.54 3.50 16.67
N SER A 141 6.85 2.73 17.72
CA SER A 141 7.54 1.45 17.61
C SER A 141 6.61 0.24 17.81
N SER A 142 5.33 0.48 18.06
CA SER A 142 4.33 -0.58 18.24
C SER A 142 2.93 -0.15 17.81
N TYR A 143 2.10 -1.15 17.54
CA TYR A 143 0.66 -1.01 17.29
C TYR A 143 -0.11 -2.11 18.02
N GLN A 144 -1.40 -1.90 18.25
CA GLN A 144 -2.27 -2.96 18.77
C GLN A 144 -3.15 -3.50 17.67
N LEU A 145 -3.28 -4.81 17.65
CA LEU A 145 -4.20 -5.55 16.81
C LEU A 145 -5.33 -6.07 17.69
N THR A 146 -6.57 -5.90 17.23
CA THR A 146 -7.78 -6.20 18.00
C THR A 146 -8.80 -6.92 17.14
#